data_AF-A0A3M8SWL7-F1
#
_entry.id   AF-A0A3M8SWL7-F1
#
_cell.length_a   1.000
_cell.length_b   1.000
_cell.length_c   1.000
_cell.angle_alpha   90.00
_cell.angle_beta   90.00
_cell.angle_gamma   90.00
#
_symmetry.space_group_name_H-M   'P 1'
#
loop_
_entity.id
_entity.type
_entity.pdbx_description
1 polymer ?
#
loop_
_entity_poly.entity_id
_entity_poly.type
_entity_poly.pdbx_seq_one_letter_code
_entity_poly.pdbx_strand_id
1 'polypeptide(L)'
;MTDTRPLPSAPPALHVLGALALELRGDAPVAHVALAQAQVGELAALVARDLAKFSPEAATLELVTVGAHYDPVEVLRPGWPLHHELDQLAARAPRDGGLKTGGRVIAFGAHEDRLPGNLAPSPDFAGGPLRLVPLLLGGDADAVARVGDAFERDLLETGMAGADTALAAQHAFGLQIEHARYLTVHDLAAMIAMQYEHAGLGALWPILETALLEPDGEHWLDAPPEPLVHYAQREARIAMFETSAWKQRYAADADCSDPQVRERLSRQHDQFQARQRQMAAVLQAHAVAVTFVHCPSTQADVRADL
;
A
#
# COMPACT_ATOMS: atom_id res chain seq x y z
N MET A 1 -34.76 20.13 2.33
CA MET A 1 -33.65 20.40 3.26
C MET A 1 -33.33 19.10 3.97
N THR A 2 -32.51 18.27 3.34
CA THR A 2 -31.97 17.04 3.92
C THR A 2 -30.67 17.40 4.61
N ASP A 3 -30.68 17.25 5.93
CA ASP A 3 -29.59 17.54 6.84
C ASP A 3 -28.54 16.42 6.74
N THR A 4 -27.54 16.60 5.86
CA THR A 4 -26.35 15.75 5.80
C THR A 4 -25.39 16.17 6.90
N ARG A 5 -25.63 15.66 8.10
CA ARG A 5 -24.70 15.80 9.21
C ARG A 5 -23.45 14.95 8.88
N PRO A 6 -22.24 15.55 8.76
CA PRO A 6 -21.03 14.76 8.59
C PRO A 6 -20.86 13.83 9.80
N LEU A 7 -20.56 12.56 9.53
CA LEU A 7 -20.14 11.63 10.57
C LEU A 7 -18.90 12.20 11.25
N PRO A 8 -18.83 12.22 12.59
CA PRO A 8 -17.63 12.69 13.27
C PRO A 8 -16.46 11.80 12.86
N SER A 9 -15.44 12.41 12.27
CA SER A 9 -14.12 11.79 12.12
C SER A 9 -13.67 11.36 13.52
N ALA A 10 -13.58 10.06 13.76
CA ALA A 10 -12.92 9.56 14.96
C ALA A 10 -11.53 10.21 15.02
N PRO A 11 -11.08 10.70 16.19
CA PRO A 11 -9.71 11.19 16.32
C PRO A 11 -8.78 10.07 15.84
N PRO A 12 -7.75 10.37 15.03
CA PRO A 12 -6.83 9.34 14.60
C PRO A 12 -6.23 8.73 15.86
N ALA A 13 -6.50 7.46 16.09
CA ALA A 13 -5.77 6.72 17.10
C ALA A 13 -4.31 6.75 16.64
N LEU A 14 -3.47 7.46 17.40
CA LEU A 14 -2.05 7.62 17.11
C LEU A 14 -1.43 6.25 17.21
N HIS A 15 -1.10 5.69 16.05
CA HIS A 15 -0.46 4.39 15.91
C HIS A 15 0.80 4.57 15.09
N VAL A 16 1.85 3.81 15.44
CA VAL A 16 2.93 3.55 14.48
C VAL A 16 2.45 2.44 13.57
N LEU A 17 2.30 2.74 12.28
CA LEU A 17 1.94 1.74 11.27
C LEU A 17 3.22 1.23 10.61
N GLY A 18 3.38 -0.08 10.53
CA GLY A 18 4.55 -0.67 9.91
C GLY A 18 4.30 -2.06 9.36
N ALA A 19 5.38 -2.69 8.93
CA ALA A 19 5.38 -4.09 8.51
C ALA A 19 6.75 -4.74 8.75
N LEU A 20 6.74 -6.05 8.97
CA LEU A 20 7.91 -6.89 8.72
C LEU A 20 7.91 -7.25 7.22
N ALA A 21 8.86 -6.70 6.49
CA ALA A 21 9.13 -7.00 5.09
C ALA A 21 10.03 -8.23 4.96
N LEU A 22 9.60 -9.15 4.10
CA LEU A 22 10.24 -10.41 3.78
C LEU A 22 10.53 -10.41 2.27
N GLU A 23 11.78 -10.20 1.89
CA GLU A 23 12.22 -10.28 0.49
C GLU A 23 12.57 -11.74 0.17
N LEU A 24 11.80 -12.34 -0.73
CA LEU A 24 11.92 -13.73 -1.11
C LEU A 24 13.11 -13.96 -2.03
N ARG A 25 13.72 -15.14 -1.89
CA ARG A 25 14.77 -15.60 -2.79
C ARG A 25 14.16 -16.08 -4.12
N GLY A 26 14.26 -15.26 -5.15
CA GLY A 26 13.84 -15.62 -6.51
C GLY A 26 12.37 -16.04 -6.57
N ASP A 27 12.09 -17.18 -7.19
CA ASP A 27 10.76 -17.78 -7.32
C ASP A 27 10.49 -18.86 -6.24
N ALA A 28 11.12 -18.74 -5.07
CA ALA A 28 10.96 -19.70 -3.99
C ALA A 28 9.47 -19.91 -3.65
N PRO A 29 9.02 -21.17 -3.50
CA PRO A 29 7.65 -21.46 -3.18
C PRO A 29 7.30 -20.93 -1.79
N VAL A 30 6.05 -20.49 -1.63
CA VAL A 30 5.45 -20.10 -0.36
C VAL A 30 4.46 -21.20 0.03
N ALA A 31 4.70 -21.87 1.16
CA ALA A 31 3.84 -22.97 1.59
C ALA A 31 2.53 -22.50 2.24
N HIS A 32 2.59 -21.41 3.01
CA HIS A 32 1.47 -20.92 3.80
C HIS A 32 1.30 -19.42 3.64
N VAL A 33 0.11 -18.99 3.25
CA VAL A 33 -0.26 -17.56 3.16
C VAL A 33 -0.76 -17.03 4.52
N ALA A 34 -1.24 -17.94 5.37
CA ALA A 34 -1.72 -17.65 6.72
C ALA A 34 -1.20 -18.70 7.72
N LEU A 35 -0.93 -18.26 8.95
CA LEU A 35 -0.39 -19.04 10.06
C LEU A 35 -1.48 -19.32 11.09
N ALA A 36 -1.41 -20.48 11.73
CA ALA A 36 -2.23 -20.77 12.90
C ALA A 36 -1.85 -19.89 14.10
N GLN A 37 -2.77 -19.77 15.06
CA GLN A 37 -2.60 -18.91 16.26
C GLN A 37 -1.29 -19.15 17.02
N ALA A 38 -0.89 -20.41 17.20
CA ALA A 38 0.36 -20.74 17.92
C ALA A 38 1.59 -20.23 17.18
N GLN A 39 1.66 -20.44 15.86
CA GLN A 39 2.80 -20.06 15.02
C GLN A 39 2.97 -18.54 14.96
N VAL A 40 1.86 -17.79 14.79
CA VAL A 40 1.95 -16.32 14.80
C VAL A 40 2.29 -15.79 16.19
N GLY A 41 1.84 -16.43 17.28
CA GLY A 41 2.21 -16.03 18.64
C GLY A 41 3.71 -16.09 18.88
N GLU A 42 4.36 -17.17 18.41
CA GLU A 42 5.83 -17.31 18.47
C GLU A 42 6.54 -16.23 17.66
N LEU A 43 6.10 -16.01 16.41
CA LEU A 43 6.68 -14.98 15.54
C LEU A 43 6.50 -13.57 16.13
N ALA A 44 5.31 -13.26 16.66
CA ALA A 44 5.00 -11.95 17.23
C ALA A 44 5.85 -11.63 18.47
N ALA A 45 6.20 -12.63 19.28
CA ALA A 45 7.12 -12.44 20.41
C ALA A 45 8.53 -12.06 19.95
N LEU A 46 9.02 -12.67 18.85
CA LEU A 46 10.30 -12.33 18.25
C LEU A 46 10.28 -10.92 17.65
N VAL A 47 9.20 -10.57 16.96
CA VAL A 47 8.95 -9.22 16.43
C VAL A 47 8.97 -8.17 17.54
N ALA A 48 8.20 -8.38 18.62
CA ALA A 48 8.17 -7.45 19.75
C ALA A 48 9.57 -7.20 20.34
N ARG A 49 10.34 -8.28 20.50
CA ARG A 49 11.70 -8.20 21.02
C ARG A 49 12.65 -7.47 20.06
N ASP A 50 12.52 -7.65 18.75
CA ASP A 50 13.33 -6.91 17.79
C ASP A 50 12.98 -5.43 17.79
N LEU A 51 11.68 -5.07 17.78
CA LEU A 51 11.23 -3.68 17.87
C LEU A 51 11.78 -2.98 19.12
N ALA A 52 11.82 -3.68 20.26
CA ALA A 52 12.41 -3.18 21.50
C ALA A 52 13.94 -2.96 21.44
N LYS A 53 14.65 -3.59 20.49
CA LYS A 53 16.09 -3.32 20.27
C LYS A 53 16.31 -2.01 19.53
N PHE A 54 15.43 -1.66 18.59
CA PHE A 54 15.49 -0.38 17.88
C PHE A 54 15.07 0.79 18.77
N SER A 55 13.97 0.62 19.51
CA SER A 55 13.54 1.59 20.52
C SER A 55 13.05 0.84 21.77
N PRO A 56 13.77 0.91 22.91
CA PRO A 56 13.36 0.23 24.14
C PRO A 56 11.95 0.60 24.63
N GLU A 57 11.50 1.81 24.32
CA GLU A 57 10.17 2.30 24.67
C GLU A 57 9.05 1.55 23.93
N ALA A 58 9.32 0.92 22.78
CA ALA A 58 8.36 0.09 22.07
C ALA A 58 7.85 -1.08 22.92
N ALA A 59 8.62 -1.57 23.90
CA ALA A 59 8.19 -2.60 24.84
C ALA A 59 7.07 -2.16 25.79
N THR A 60 6.81 -0.85 25.88
CA THR A 60 5.69 -0.29 26.67
C THR A 60 4.38 -0.20 25.88
N LEU A 61 4.46 -0.38 24.55
CA LEU A 61 3.34 -0.25 23.63
C LEU A 61 2.66 -1.60 23.37
N GLU A 62 1.43 -1.53 22.89
CA GLU A 62 0.66 -2.65 22.39
C GLU A 62 1.07 -2.96 20.94
N LEU A 63 1.74 -4.09 20.73
CA LEU A 63 2.02 -4.62 19.40
C LEU A 63 0.85 -5.45 18.93
N VAL A 64 0.30 -5.12 17.76
CA VAL A 64 -0.72 -5.93 17.09
C VAL A 64 -0.22 -6.33 15.71
N THR A 65 -0.37 -7.62 15.37
CA THR A 65 0.00 -8.16 14.07
C THR A 65 -0.92 -9.31 13.66
N VAL A 66 -0.74 -9.81 12.44
CA VAL A 66 -1.47 -10.94 11.85
C VAL A 66 -0.49 -11.97 11.33
N GLY A 67 -0.86 -13.25 11.44
CA GLY A 67 -0.13 -14.36 10.88
C GLY A 67 -0.41 -14.50 9.40
N ALA A 68 -0.25 -13.44 8.62
CA ALA A 68 -0.49 -13.44 7.18
C ALA A 68 0.45 -12.47 6.50
N HIS A 69 0.78 -12.74 5.24
CA HIS A 69 1.64 -11.87 4.46
C HIS A 69 0.94 -11.36 3.19
N TYR A 70 1.21 -10.11 2.83
CA TYR A 70 0.49 -9.37 1.80
C TYR A 70 1.47 -8.81 0.77
N ASP A 71 0.94 -8.49 -0.40
CA ASP A 71 1.66 -7.71 -1.39
C ASP A 71 1.70 -6.23 -0.99
N PRO A 72 2.76 -5.47 -1.35
CA PRO A 72 2.81 -4.02 -1.13
C PRO A 72 1.55 -3.26 -1.57
N VAL A 73 0.90 -3.65 -2.68
CA VAL A 73 -0.33 -2.97 -3.16
C VAL A 73 -1.52 -3.16 -2.20
N GLU A 74 -1.53 -4.21 -1.39
CA GLU A 74 -2.58 -4.47 -0.41
C GLU A 74 -2.36 -3.66 0.88
N VAL A 75 -1.10 -3.50 1.28
CA VAL A 75 -0.70 -2.75 2.47
C VAL A 75 -0.80 -1.24 2.23
N LEU A 76 -0.37 -0.78 1.05
CA LEU A 76 -0.46 0.62 0.62
C LEU A 76 -1.81 0.92 -0.05
N ARG A 77 -2.92 0.67 0.64
CA ARG A 77 -4.25 1.10 0.17
C ARG A 77 -4.70 2.35 0.93
N PRO A 78 -5.37 3.31 0.26
CA PRO A 78 -5.93 4.50 0.91
C PRO A 78 -6.72 4.16 2.18
N GLY A 79 -6.39 4.84 3.28
CA GLY A 79 -7.02 4.61 4.59
C GLY A 79 -6.47 3.43 5.38
N TRP A 80 -5.38 2.78 4.92
CA TRP A 80 -4.65 1.75 5.66
C TRP A 80 -5.55 0.61 6.18
N PRO A 81 -6.37 -0.03 5.33
CA PRO A 81 -7.46 -0.90 5.77
C PRO A 81 -6.99 -2.11 6.60
N LEU A 82 -5.82 -2.68 6.29
CA LEU A 82 -5.26 -3.80 7.06
C LEU A 82 -4.89 -3.37 8.48
N HIS A 83 -4.19 -2.25 8.64
CA HIS A 83 -3.84 -1.71 9.96
C HIS A 83 -5.08 -1.28 10.74
N HIS A 84 -6.07 -0.69 10.07
CA HIS A 84 -7.32 -0.31 10.71
C HIS A 84 -8.12 -1.53 11.20
N GLU A 85 -8.18 -2.60 10.42
CA GLU A 85 -8.82 -3.85 10.82
C GLU A 85 -8.10 -4.48 12.03
N LEU A 86 -6.75 -4.48 12.03
CA LEU A 86 -5.95 -4.93 13.17
C LEU A 86 -6.28 -4.15 14.45
N ASP A 87 -6.35 -2.81 14.36
CA ASP A 87 -6.70 -1.95 15.49
C ASP A 87 -8.12 -2.24 16.02
N GLN A 88 -9.10 -2.35 15.12
CA GLN A 88 -10.48 -2.69 15.49
C GLN A 88 -10.60 -4.05 16.19
N LEU A 89 -9.87 -5.06 15.71
CA LEU A 89 -9.85 -6.39 16.32
C LEU A 89 -9.15 -6.36 17.68
N ALA A 90 -8.03 -5.64 17.81
CA ALA A 90 -7.27 -5.50 19.05
C ALA A 90 -8.07 -4.79 20.15
N ALA A 91 -8.87 -3.79 19.79
CA ALA A 91 -9.77 -3.09 20.71
C ALA A 91 -10.82 -4.03 21.34
N ARG A 92 -11.15 -5.15 20.68
CA ARG A 92 -12.10 -6.18 21.16
C ARG A 92 -11.41 -7.34 21.88
N ALA A 93 -10.09 -7.42 21.84
CA ALA A 93 -9.34 -8.51 22.44
C ALA A 93 -9.35 -8.42 23.98
N PRO A 94 -9.56 -9.54 24.70
CA PRO A 94 -9.53 -9.55 26.17
C PRO A 94 -8.25 -8.91 26.71
N ARG A 95 -8.38 -8.10 27.77
CA ARG A 95 -7.25 -7.67 28.58
C ARG A 95 -7.17 -8.60 29.78
N ASP A 96 -6.11 -9.40 29.85
CA ASP A 96 -5.86 -10.19 31.05
C ASP A 96 -5.80 -9.25 32.27
N GLY A 97 -6.67 -9.53 33.23
CA GLY A 97 -6.92 -8.65 34.37
C GLY A 97 -5.73 -8.63 35.33
N GLY A 98 -4.79 -7.70 35.12
CA GLY A 98 -3.67 -7.51 36.03
C GLY A 98 -2.98 -6.15 35.93
N LEU A 99 -2.62 -5.72 34.72
CA LEU A 99 -2.01 -4.40 34.50
C LEU A 99 -2.79 -3.64 33.42
N LYS A 100 -3.42 -2.52 33.81
CA LYS A 100 -4.01 -1.56 32.88
C LYS A 100 -2.94 -0.73 32.13
N THR A 101 -1.67 -0.89 32.50
CA THR A 101 -0.53 -0.10 32.07
C THR A 101 0.65 -1.06 31.81
N GLY A 102 0.90 -1.39 30.55
CA GLY A 102 2.01 -2.25 30.13
C GLY A 102 1.84 -2.68 28.68
N GLY A 103 2.96 -2.86 27.97
CA GLY A 103 2.94 -3.38 26.60
C GLY A 103 2.37 -4.78 26.55
N ARG A 104 1.57 -5.08 25.53
CA ARG A 104 1.06 -6.43 25.25
C ARG A 104 1.25 -6.76 23.78
N VAL A 105 1.35 -8.04 23.46
CA VAL A 105 1.45 -8.53 22.08
C VAL A 105 0.14 -9.23 21.73
N ILE A 106 -0.48 -8.82 20.64
CA ILE A 106 -1.70 -9.42 20.09
C ILE A 106 -1.36 -9.92 18.68
N ALA A 107 -1.59 -11.19 18.45
CA ALA A 107 -1.31 -11.84 17.18
C ALA A 107 -2.57 -12.56 16.68
N PHE A 108 -3.11 -12.11 15.55
CA PHE A 108 -4.26 -12.75 14.92
C PHE A 108 -3.79 -13.87 13.99
N GLY A 109 -4.06 -15.11 14.37
CA GLY A 109 -3.81 -16.29 13.53
C GLY A 109 -5.09 -16.84 12.93
N ALA A 110 -4.94 -17.68 11.92
CA ALA A 110 -6.03 -18.41 11.31
C ALA A 110 -6.58 -19.47 12.27
N HIS A 111 -7.90 -19.67 12.20
CA HIS A 111 -8.61 -20.79 12.81
C HIS A 111 -9.40 -21.49 11.71
N GLU A 112 -9.22 -22.81 11.55
CA GLU A 112 -9.78 -23.57 10.42
C GLU A 112 -9.49 -22.90 9.06
N ASP A 113 -8.22 -22.54 8.84
CA ASP A 113 -7.72 -21.86 7.63
C ASP A 113 -8.36 -20.50 7.32
N ARG A 114 -9.04 -19.89 8.30
CA ARG A 114 -9.70 -18.59 8.15
C ARG A 114 -9.12 -17.56 9.11
N LEU A 115 -8.66 -16.44 8.56
CA LEU A 115 -8.26 -15.26 9.32
C LEU A 115 -9.50 -14.47 9.77
N PRO A 116 -9.42 -13.75 10.90
CA PRO A 116 -10.54 -12.96 11.40
C PRO A 116 -10.78 -11.71 10.55
N GLY A 117 -12.03 -11.25 10.55
CA GLY A 117 -12.42 -10.00 9.91
C GLY A 117 -12.12 -9.98 8.42
N ASN A 118 -11.57 -8.86 7.94
CA ASN A 118 -11.17 -8.66 6.55
C ASN A 118 -9.65 -8.82 6.32
N LEU A 119 -8.99 -9.66 7.14
CA LEU A 119 -7.54 -9.90 7.06
C LEU A 119 -7.14 -11.03 6.10
N ALA A 120 -8.04 -11.54 5.26
CA ALA A 120 -7.66 -12.53 4.26
C ALA A 120 -6.88 -11.86 3.11
N PRO A 121 -5.64 -12.28 2.79
CA PRO A 121 -4.91 -11.75 1.63
C PRO A 121 -5.63 -12.09 0.33
N SER A 122 -5.54 -11.21 -0.67
CA SER A 122 -6.11 -11.46 -1.99
C SER A 122 -5.30 -12.52 -2.74
N PRO A 123 -5.95 -13.52 -3.36
CA PRO A 123 -5.25 -14.50 -4.18
C PRO A 123 -4.61 -13.87 -5.44
N ASP A 124 -5.13 -12.73 -5.90
CA ASP A 124 -4.62 -12.02 -7.08
C ASP A 124 -3.19 -11.50 -6.89
N PHE A 125 -2.74 -11.36 -5.64
CA PHE A 125 -1.43 -10.79 -5.29
C PHE A 125 -0.53 -11.77 -4.52
N ALA A 126 -0.71 -13.09 -4.67
CA ALA A 126 0.00 -14.10 -3.87
C ALA A 126 1.49 -14.33 -4.24
N GLY A 127 2.02 -13.71 -5.31
CA GLY A 127 3.30 -14.09 -5.92
C GLY A 127 4.42 -13.03 -5.96
N GLY A 128 4.25 -11.88 -5.31
CA GLY A 128 5.27 -10.83 -5.30
C GLY A 128 6.56 -11.24 -4.57
N PRO A 129 7.76 -10.79 -5.02
CA PRO A 129 9.04 -11.11 -4.38
C PRO A 129 9.21 -10.41 -3.02
N LEU A 130 8.39 -9.39 -2.73
CA LEU A 130 8.34 -8.72 -1.45
C LEU A 130 7.01 -9.07 -0.77
N ARG A 131 7.09 -9.71 0.40
CA ARG A 131 5.93 -10.04 1.22
C ARG A 131 5.97 -9.23 2.51
N LEU A 132 4.82 -8.74 2.95
CA LEU A 132 4.71 -7.85 4.11
C LEU A 132 3.82 -8.48 5.16
N VAL A 133 4.29 -8.55 6.40
CA VAL A 133 3.46 -8.89 7.57
C VAL A 133 3.14 -7.58 8.31
N PRO A 134 1.91 -7.05 8.22
CA PRO A 134 1.54 -5.79 8.85
C PRO A 134 1.64 -5.85 10.37
N LEU A 135 2.05 -4.74 10.95
CA LEU A 135 2.08 -4.54 12.38
C LEU A 135 1.66 -3.11 12.73
N LEU A 136 1.15 -2.93 13.94
CA LEU A 136 0.90 -1.62 14.52
C LEU A 136 1.37 -1.58 15.97
N LEU A 137 1.82 -0.41 16.40
CA LEU A 137 2.08 -0.10 17.81
C LEU A 137 1.08 0.97 18.27
N GLY A 138 0.29 0.63 19.29
CA GLY A 138 -0.67 1.54 19.92
C GLY A 138 -0.41 1.68 21.43
N GLY A 139 -0.96 2.73 22.05
CA GLY A 139 -0.81 2.93 23.49
C GLY A 139 -0.86 4.39 23.90
N ASP A 140 0.01 4.76 24.84
CA ASP A 140 0.19 6.16 25.24
C ASP A 140 0.67 7.01 24.06
N ALA A 141 0.01 8.16 23.85
CA ALA A 141 0.23 8.99 22.67
C ALA A 141 1.66 9.55 22.59
N ASP A 142 2.24 9.94 23.73
CA ASP A 142 3.59 10.51 23.77
C ASP A 142 4.64 9.44 23.51
N ALA A 143 4.44 8.24 24.07
CA ALA A 143 5.30 7.08 23.79
C ALA A 143 5.21 6.64 22.33
N VAL A 144 4.00 6.58 21.75
CA VAL A 144 3.80 6.27 20.32
C VAL A 144 4.51 7.28 19.44
N ALA A 145 4.37 8.58 19.71
CA ALA A 145 5.04 9.62 18.92
C ALA A 145 6.56 9.48 18.97
N ARG A 146 7.15 9.29 20.16
CA ARG A 146 8.61 9.09 20.30
C ARG A 146 9.12 7.84 19.60
N VAL A 147 8.40 6.73 19.72
CA VAL A 147 8.76 5.46 19.05
C VAL A 147 8.61 5.60 17.54
N GLY A 148 7.53 6.21 17.06
CA GLY A 148 7.32 6.50 15.64
C GLY A 148 8.45 7.34 15.07
N ASP A 149 8.78 8.46 15.71
CA ASP A 149 9.90 9.31 15.29
C ASP A 149 11.24 8.56 15.27
N ALA A 150 11.49 7.66 16.23
CA ALA A 150 12.68 6.82 16.22
C ALA A 150 12.69 5.84 15.05
N PHE A 151 11.55 5.19 14.78
CA PHE A 151 11.44 4.21 13.71
C PHE A 151 11.61 4.86 12.33
N GLU A 152 10.96 6.01 12.08
CA GLU A 152 11.11 6.75 10.81
C GLU A 152 12.54 7.23 10.56
N ARG A 153 13.32 7.50 11.62
CA ARG A 153 14.73 7.88 11.47
C ARG A 153 15.64 6.68 11.21
N ASP A 154 15.40 5.55 11.88
CA ASP A 154 16.43 4.53 12.05
C ASP A 154 16.15 3.23 11.26
N LEU A 155 14.88 2.88 10.99
CA LEU A 155 14.52 1.57 10.40
C LEU A 155 14.96 1.42 8.95
N LEU A 156 14.90 2.48 8.15
CA LEU A 156 15.31 2.42 6.74
C LEU A 156 16.76 1.92 6.58
N GLU A 157 17.66 2.39 7.44
CA GLU A 157 19.07 2.04 7.44
C GLU A 157 19.38 0.78 8.25
N THR A 158 18.82 0.66 9.46
CA THR A 158 19.26 -0.35 10.45
C THR A 158 18.19 -1.37 10.83
N GLY A 159 16.99 -1.29 10.26
CA GLY A 159 15.80 -2.08 10.63
C GLY A 159 15.83 -3.56 10.28
N MET A 160 17.00 -4.19 10.13
CA MET A 160 17.10 -5.63 9.82
C MET A 160 16.51 -6.47 10.95
N ALA A 161 15.64 -7.42 10.60
CA ALA A 161 15.09 -8.33 11.58
C ALA A 161 16.18 -9.22 12.19
N GLY A 162 15.99 -9.64 13.44
CA GLY A 162 16.86 -10.61 14.08
C GLY A 162 16.93 -11.90 13.27
N ALA A 163 18.09 -12.56 13.26
CA ALA A 163 18.29 -13.80 12.51
C ALA A 163 17.31 -14.91 12.94
N ASP A 164 16.91 -14.94 14.21
CA ASP A 164 15.91 -15.86 14.73
C ASP A 164 14.49 -15.49 14.30
N THR A 165 14.14 -14.20 14.22
CA THR A 165 12.87 -13.73 13.63
C THR A 165 12.77 -14.11 12.16
N ALA A 166 13.83 -13.85 11.39
CA ALA A 166 13.93 -14.24 9.99
C ALA A 166 13.77 -15.76 9.82
N LEU A 167 14.48 -16.56 10.62
CA LEU A 167 14.37 -18.02 10.59
C LEU A 167 12.98 -18.52 10.98
N ALA A 168 12.37 -17.93 12.01
CA ALA A 168 11.01 -18.27 12.44
C ALA A 168 9.99 -17.96 11.35
N ALA A 169 10.09 -16.80 10.68
CA ALA A 169 9.23 -16.45 9.56
C ALA A 169 9.39 -17.44 8.39
N GLN A 170 10.62 -17.80 8.01
CA GLN A 170 10.88 -18.82 6.98
C GLN A 170 10.23 -20.16 7.31
N HIS A 171 10.42 -20.63 8.54
CA HIS A 171 9.85 -21.90 8.98
C HIS A 171 8.33 -21.87 9.04
N ALA A 172 7.74 -20.80 9.58
CA ALA A 172 6.29 -20.69 9.77
C ALA A 172 5.55 -20.59 8.44
N PHE A 173 6.00 -19.72 7.54
CA PHE A 173 5.36 -19.51 6.23
C PHE A 173 5.83 -20.51 5.16
N GLY A 174 6.90 -21.26 5.43
CA GLY A 174 7.53 -22.17 4.47
C GLY A 174 8.04 -21.42 3.24
N LEU A 175 8.81 -20.35 3.47
CA LEU A 175 9.38 -19.48 2.45
C LEU A 175 10.91 -19.39 2.60
N GLN A 176 11.59 -18.91 1.55
CA GLN A 176 13.03 -18.61 1.58
C GLN A 176 13.22 -17.11 1.39
N ILE A 177 13.94 -16.45 2.28
CA ILE A 177 14.21 -15.00 2.20
C ILE A 177 15.68 -14.71 1.97
N GLU A 178 15.94 -13.64 1.22
CA GLU A 178 17.24 -12.97 1.16
C GLU A 178 17.36 -11.97 2.32
N HIS A 179 16.30 -11.19 2.56
CA HIS A 179 16.28 -10.16 3.59
C HIS A 179 14.96 -10.17 4.37
N ALA A 180 15.06 -9.87 5.67
CA ALA A 180 13.92 -9.53 6.51
C ALA A 180 14.20 -8.21 7.23
N ARG A 181 13.28 -7.26 7.16
CA ARG A 181 13.44 -5.93 7.77
C ARG A 181 12.13 -5.30 8.19
N TYR A 182 12.16 -4.44 9.18
CA TYR A 182 11.04 -3.63 9.60
C TYR A 182 11.04 -2.31 8.83
N LEU A 183 9.84 -1.87 8.44
CA LEU A 183 9.61 -0.62 7.76
C LEU A 183 8.42 0.07 8.40
N THR A 184 8.45 1.39 8.50
CA THR A 184 7.23 2.16 8.66
C THR A 184 6.42 2.11 7.36
N VAL A 185 5.13 2.48 7.40
CA VAL A 185 4.35 2.62 6.16
C VAL A 185 4.91 3.71 5.25
N HIS A 186 5.57 4.74 5.80
CA HIS A 186 6.21 5.79 5.02
C HIS A 186 7.50 5.29 4.34
N ASP A 187 8.32 4.51 5.05
CA ASP A 187 9.48 3.83 4.46
C ASP A 187 9.05 2.89 3.32
N LEU A 188 7.98 2.13 3.55
CA LEU A 188 7.40 1.26 2.52
C LEU A 188 6.91 2.07 1.32
N ALA A 189 6.18 3.16 1.55
CA ALA A 189 5.70 4.04 0.49
C ALA A 189 6.87 4.60 -0.33
N ALA A 190 7.92 5.13 0.32
CA ALA A 190 9.12 5.62 -0.36
C ALA A 190 9.82 4.52 -1.18
N MET A 191 9.92 3.30 -0.63
CA MET A 191 10.49 2.16 -1.35
C MET A 191 9.67 1.79 -2.59
N ILE A 192 8.34 1.73 -2.49
CA ILE A 192 7.47 1.42 -3.63
C ILE A 192 7.48 2.55 -4.67
N ALA A 193 7.59 3.82 -4.25
CA ALA A 193 7.78 4.95 -5.14
C ALA A 193 9.00 4.75 -6.06
N MET A 194 10.15 4.42 -5.48
CA MET A 194 11.39 4.14 -6.22
C MET A 194 11.24 2.91 -7.14
N GLN A 195 10.55 1.86 -6.69
CA GLN A 195 10.28 0.68 -7.52
C GLN A 195 9.41 1.03 -8.73
N TYR A 196 8.40 1.87 -8.54
CA TYR A 196 7.56 2.37 -9.63
C TYR A 196 8.35 3.27 -10.57
N GLU A 197 9.23 4.12 -10.07
CA GLU A 197 10.14 4.90 -10.92
C GLU A 197 10.98 3.98 -11.82
N HIS A 198 11.64 2.97 -11.26
CA HIS A 198 12.42 2.00 -12.03
C HIS A 198 11.58 1.16 -13.02
N ALA A 199 10.33 0.89 -12.68
CA ALA A 199 9.37 0.20 -13.56
C ALA A 199 8.77 1.12 -14.64
N GLY A 200 9.17 2.39 -14.70
CA GLY A 200 8.62 3.38 -15.62
C GLY A 200 7.18 3.76 -15.28
N LEU A 201 6.76 3.65 -14.02
CA LEU A 201 5.46 4.05 -13.47
C LEU A 201 5.57 5.22 -12.49
N GLY A 202 6.75 5.81 -12.32
CA GLY A 202 6.98 6.90 -11.36
C GLY A 202 6.05 8.10 -11.51
N ALA A 203 5.61 8.42 -12.74
CA ALA A 203 4.65 9.49 -13.00
C ALA A 203 3.28 9.29 -12.32
N LEU A 204 2.94 8.04 -11.98
CA LEU A 204 1.69 7.70 -11.28
C LEU A 204 1.81 7.85 -9.76
N TRP A 205 3.04 7.83 -9.21
CA TRP A 205 3.25 7.86 -7.76
C TRP A 205 2.60 9.05 -7.08
N PRO A 206 2.70 10.30 -7.58
CA PRO A 206 2.06 11.44 -6.92
C PRO A 206 0.53 11.28 -6.77
N ILE A 207 -0.15 10.61 -7.71
CA ILE A 207 -1.59 10.30 -7.60
C ILE A 207 -1.84 9.31 -6.45
N LEU A 208 -1.04 8.25 -6.36
CA LEU A 208 -1.14 7.25 -5.29
C LEU A 208 -0.78 7.84 -3.93
N GLU A 209 0.26 8.66 -3.86
CA GLU A 209 0.70 9.36 -2.66
C GLU A 209 -0.39 10.29 -2.13
N THR A 210 -1.00 11.11 -2.99
CA THR A 210 -2.18 11.91 -2.63
C THR A 210 -3.29 10.98 -2.12
N ALA A 211 -3.61 9.89 -2.81
CA ALA A 211 -4.64 8.97 -2.34
C ALA A 211 -4.34 8.32 -0.98
N LEU A 212 -3.06 8.11 -0.64
CA LEU A 212 -2.63 7.50 0.62
C LEU A 212 -2.61 8.50 1.79
N LEU A 213 -2.05 9.69 1.56
CA LEU A 213 -1.72 10.66 2.61
C LEU A 213 -2.75 11.80 2.72
N GLU A 214 -3.36 12.18 1.61
CA GLU A 214 -4.36 13.24 1.52
C GLU A 214 -5.55 12.77 0.65
N PRO A 215 -6.33 11.78 1.11
CA PRO A 215 -7.33 11.11 0.27
C PRO A 215 -8.44 12.05 -0.25
N ASP A 216 -8.69 13.16 0.44
CA ASP A 216 -9.66 14.17 0.01
C ASP A 216 -9.00 15.32 -0.78
N GLY A 217 -7.70 15.23 -1.02
CA GLY A 217 -6.91 16.15 -1.83
C GLY A 217 -7.09 15.95 -3.33
N GLU A 218 -6.31 16.69 -4.10
CA GLU A 218 -6.40 16.74 -5.56
C GLU A 218 -5.01 16.61 -6.18
N HIS A 219 -4.89 15.83 -7.26
CA HIS A 219 -3.64 15.77 -8.02
C HIS A 219 -3.87 15.51 -9.52
N TRP A 220 -3.10 16.21 -10.36
CA TRP A 220 -3.14 16.08 -11.81
C TRP A 220 -1.87 15.44 -12.35
N LEU A 221 -2.01 14.37 -13.12
CA LEU A 221 -0.97 13.90 -14.04
C LEU A 221 -1.25 14.50 -15.43
N ASP A 222 -0.64 15.65 -15.71
CA ASP A 222 -0.67 16.31 -17.01
C ASP A 222 0.75 16.49 -17.54
N ALA A 223 1.35 15.39 -18.00
CA ALA A 223 2.71 15.38 -18.52
C ALA A 223 2.83 14.43 -19.72
N PRO A 224 2.75 14.92 -20.98
CA PRO A 224 3.00 14.09 -22.14
C PRO A 224 4.37 13.40 -22.06
N PRO A 225 4.48 12.11 -22.44
CA PRO A 225 3.50 11.32 -23.19
C PRO A 225 2.46 10.57 -22.33
N GLU A 226 2.41 10.82 -21.01
CA GLU A 226 1.52 10.08 -20.12
C GLU A 226 0.03 10.38 -20.38
N PRO A 227 -0.85 9.40 -20.11
CA PRO A 227 -2.28 9.64 -20.01
C PRO A 227 -2.60 10.77 -19.04
N LEU A 228 -3.55 11.62 -19.44
CA LEU A 228 -4.09 12.64 -18.54
C LEU A 228 -4.93 11.96 -17.46
N VAL A 229 -4.53 12.11 -16.20
CA VAL A 229 -5.24 11.57 -15.03
C VAL A 229 -5.50 12.70 -14.04
N HIS A 230 -6.70 12.73 -13.48
CA HIS A 230 -7.08 13.61 -12.40
C HIS A 230 -7.54 12.80 -11.21
N TYR A 231 -6.91 12.96 -10.06
CA TYR A 231 -7.39 12.42 -8.80
C TYR A 231 -8.12 13.52 -8.02
N ALA A 232 -9.39 13.28 -7.73
CA ALA A 232 -10.21 14.12 -6.86
C ALA A 232 -11.36 13.28 -6.31
N GLN A 233 -11.94 13.69 -5.17
CA GLN A 233 -13.11 13.01 -4.59
C GLN A 233 -12.87 11.50 -4.36
N ARG A 234 -11.63 11.13 -4.02
CA ARG A 234 -11.19 9.74 -3.80
C ARG A 234 -11.27 8.84 -5.04
N GLU A 235 -11.27 9.43 -6.22
CA GLU A 235 -11.40 8.77 -7.51
C GLU A 235 -10.33 9.29 -8.49
N ALA A 236 -9.73 8.40 -9.26
CA ALA A 236 -8.86 8.74 -10.37
C ALA A 236 -9.64 8.67 -11.70
N ARG A 237 -9.79 9.81 -12.37
CA ARG A 237 -10.42 9.93 -13.68
C ARG A 237 -9.35 9.98 -14.75
N ILE A 238 -9.40 9.02 -15.68
CA ILE A 238 -8.45 8.90 -16.79
C ILE A 238 -9.15 9.35 -18.08
N ALA A 239 -8.60 10.36 -18.75
CA ALA A 239 -9.16 10.81 -20.02
C ALA A 239 -8.97 9.76 -21.12
N MET A 240 -10.07 9.41 -21.78
CA MET A 240 -10.14 8.65 -23.02
C MET A 240 -10.35 9.58 -24.20
N PHE A 241 -9.26 9.96 -24.85
CA PHE A 241 -9.30 10.80 -26.05
C PHE A 241 -9.81 10.03 -27.28
N GLU A 242 -10.67 10.66 -28.08
CA GLU A 242 -10.88 10.25 -29.47
C GLU A 242 -9.57 10.37 -30.27
N THR A 243 -9.40 9.60 -31.34
CA THR A 243 -8.15 9.58 -32.15
C THR A 243 -7.73 10.98 -32.62
N SER A 244 -8.67 11.83 -33.03
CA SER A 244 -8.40 13.21 -33.44
C SER A 244 -7.95 14.09 -32.26
N ALA A 245 -8.61 13.98 -31.10
CA ALA A 245 -8.25 14.71 -29.88
C ALA A 245 -6.88 14.27 -29.34
N TRP A 246 -6.61 12.96 -29.38
CA TRP A 246 -5.32 12.39 -29.02
C TRP A 246 -4.21 12.93 -29.93
N LYS A 247 -4.41 12.96 -31.25
CA LYS A 247 -3.44 13.52 -32.20
C LYS A 247 -3.17 14.98 -31.89
N GLN A 248 -4.21 15.79 -31.67
CA GLN A 248 -4.05 17.21 -31.36
C GLN A 248 -3.20 17.44 -30.11
N ARG A 249 -3.34 16.58 -29.09
CA ARG A 249 -2.63 16.72 -27.82
C ARG A 249 -1.23 16.12 -27.81
N TYR A 250 -1.05 14.94 -28.37
CA TYR A 250 0.19 14.14 -28.24
C TYR A 250 1.02 14.09 -29.52
N ALA A 251 0.49 14.55 -30.65
CA ALA A 251 1.14 14.51 -31.96
C ALA A 251 0.71 15.69 -32.85
N ALA A 252 0.61 16.89 -32.28
CA ALA A 252 0.07 18.09 -32.93
C ALA A 252 0.73 18.36 -34.29
N ASP A 253 2.05 18.21 -34.36
CA ASP A 253 2.88 18.52 -35.53
C ASP A 253 2.95 17.40 -36.58
N ALA A 254 2.30 16.26 -36.36
CA ALA A 254 2.38 15.14 -37.29
C ALA A 254 1.57 15.41 -38.58
N ASP A 255 2.22 15.21 -39.73
CA ASP A 255 1.61 15.29 -41.06
C ASP A 255 0.95 13.96 -41.44
N CYS A 256 -0.38 13.93 -41.37
CA CYS A 256 -1.16 12.74 -41.69
C CYS A 256 -1.35 12.52 -43.20
N SER A 257 -0.79 13.35 -44.08
CA SER A 257 -0.84 13.12 -45.53
C SER A 257 0.01 11.93 -45.94
N ASP A 258 1.13 11.69 -45.26
CA ASP A 258 2.01 10.54 -45.45
C ASP A 258 1.42 9.25 -44.85
N PRO A 259 1.19 8.19 -45.64
CA PRO A 259 0.75 6.89 -45.15
C PRO A 259 1.64 6.28 -44.05
N GLN A 260 2.97 6.47 -44.11
CA GLN A 260 3.90 5.93 -43.13
C GLN A 260 3.76 6.63 -41.77
N VAL A 261 3.51 7.94 -41.79
CA VAL A 261 3.24 8.73 -40.57
C VAL A 261 1.93 8.29 -39.93
N ARG A 262 0.87 8.06 -40.72
CA ARG A 262 -0.41 7.54 -40.19
C ARG A 262 -0.26 6.19 -39.51
N GLU A 263 0.50 5.27 -40.11
CA GLU A 263 0.74 3.95 -39.53
C GLU A 263 1.53 4.03 -38.22
N ARG A 264 2.54 4.91 -38.15
CA ARG A 264 3.29 5.18 -36.93
C ARG A 264 2.40 5.75 -35.82
N LEU A 265 1.55 6.73 -36.13
CA LEU A 265 0.62 7.33 -35.17
C LEU A 265 -0.40 6.31 -34.65
N SER A 266 -0.89 5.41 -35.50
CA SER A 266 -1.78 4.32 -35.06
C SER A 266 -1.10 3.45 -34.00
N ARG A 267 0.14 3.02 -34.25
CA ARG A 267 0.91 2.23 -33.27
C ARG A 267 1.16 2.98 -31.96
N GLN A 268 1.47 4.28 -32.04
CA GLN A 268 1.66 5.11 -30.84
C GLN A 268 0.37 5.27 -30.04
N HIS A 269 -0.77 5.42 -30.72
CA HIS A 269 -2.08 5.46 -30.07
C HIS A 269 -2.42 4.12 -29.40
N ASP A 270 -2.13 2.98 -30.03
CA ASP A 270 -2.34 1.66 -29.42
C ASP A 270 -1.47 1.47 -28.15
N GLN A 271 -0.21 1.92 -28.20
CA GLN A 271 0.70 1.94 -27.05
C GLN A 271 0.18 2.86 -25.94
N PHE A 272 -0.33 4.04 -26.30
CA PHE A 272 -0.94 4.97 -25.36
C PHE A 272 -2.17 4.37 -24.66
N GLN A 273 -3.03 3.66 -25.40
CA GLN A 273 -4.17 2.96 -24.81
C GLN A 273 -3.74 1.81 -23.89
N ALA A 274 -2.67 1.10 -24.26
CA ALA A 274 -2.08 0.10 -23.36
C ALA A 274 -1.53 0.75 -22.08
N ARG A 275 -0.90 1.92 -22.19
CA ARG A 275 -0.41 2.71 -21.06
C ARG A 275 -1.55 3.18 -20.14
N GLN A 276 -2.69 3.62 -20.69
CA GLN A 276 -3.88 3.95 -19.91
C GLN A 276 -4.37 2.76 -19.07
N ARG A 277 -4.48 1.58 -19.70
CA ARG A 277 -4.89 0.35 -19.00
C ARG A 277 -3.88 -0.07 -17.93
N GLN A 278 -2.58 0.10 -18.20
CA GLN A 278 -1.53 -0.18 -17.21
C GLN A 278 -1.68 0.71 -15.98
N MET A 279 -1.84 2.02 -16.16
CA MET A 279 -2.04 2.95 -15.03
C MET A 279 -3.32 2.65 -14.26
N ALA A 280 -4.43 2.40 -14.97
CA ALA A 280 -5.69 2.01 -14.34
C ALA A 280 -5.55 0.74 -13.48
N ALA A 281 -4.86 -0.28 -14.00
CA ALA A 281 -4.64 -1.54 -13.27
C ALA A 281 -3.82 -1.33 -11.99
N VAL A 282 -2.78 -0.49 -12.03
CA VAL A 282 -1.98 -0.17 -10.84
C VAL A 282 -2.81 0.57 -9.80
N LEU A 283 -3.56 1.61 -10.21
CA LEU A 283 -4.46 2.34 -9.32
C LEU A 283 -5.49 1.40 -8.67
N GLN A 284 -6.11 0.51 -9.45
CA GLN A 284 -7.09 -0.45 -8.97
C GLN A 284 -6.48 -1.50 -8.02
N ALA A 285 -5.23 -1.92 -8.23
CA ALA A 285 -4.53 -2.83 -7.31
C ALA A 285 -4.37 -2.21 -5.91
N HIS A 286 -4.08 -0.91 -5.86
CA HIS A 286 -4.07 -0.07 -4.66
C HIS A 286 -5.48 0.31 -4.15
N ALA A 287 -6.54 -0.26 -4.73
CA ALA A 287 -7.94 0.03 -4.40
C ALA A 287 -8.34 1.51 -4.58
N VAL A 288 -7.67 2.24 -5.46
CA VAL A 288 -8.12 3.56 -5.92
C VAL A 288 -9.21 3.36 -6.96
N ALA A 289 -10.36 4.01 -6.78
CA ALA A 289 -11.45 3.97 -7.77
C ALA A 289 -10.99 4.61 -9.08
N VAL A 290 -11.28 3.98 -10.22
CA VAL A 290 -10.89 4.47 -11.54
C VAL A 290 -12.10 4.59 -12.45
N THR A 291 -12.26 5.77 -13.05
CA THR A 291 -13.28 6.05 -14.07
C THR A 291 -12.63 6.57 -15.34
N PHE A 292 -13.09 6.07 -16.49
CA PHE A 292 -12.65 6.57 -17.79
C PHE A 292 -13.62 7.63 -18.32
N VAL A 293 -13.12 8.83 -18.59
CA VAL A 293 -13.92 9.96 -19.08
C VAL A 293 -13.67 10.14 -20.57
N HIS A 294 -14.72 10.11 -21.39
CA HIS A 294 -14.57 10.24 -22.84
C HIS A 294 -14.38 11.72 -23.21
N CYS A 295 -13.30 12.04 -23.92
CA CYS A 295 -12.92 13.40 -24.27
C CYS A 295 -13.00 13.60 -25.79
N PRO A 296 -14.07 14.23 -26.30
CA PRO A 296 -14.27 14.46 -27.72
C PRO A 296 -13.37 15.58 -28.26
N SER A 297 -13.12 15.55 -29.57
CA SER A 297 -12.24 16.53 -30.24
C SER A 297 -12.78 17.98 -30.30
N THR A 298 -14.05 18.20 -29.94
CA THR A 298 -14.67 19.54 -29.96
C THR A 298 -14.54 20.30 -28.65
N GLN A 299 -13.93 19.69 -27.62
CA GLN A 299 -13.90 20.27 -26.28
C GLN A 299 -12.66 21.15 -26.07
N ALA A 300 -12.91 22.43 -25.74
CA ALA A 300 -11.86 23.43 -25.56
C ALA A 300 -11.05 23.23 -24.28
N ASP A 301 -11.66 22.67 -23.23
CA ASP A 301 -10.99 22.36 -21.97
C ASP A 301 -11.38 20.96 -21.48
N VAL A 302 -10.47 20.01 -21.68
CA VAL A 302 -10.62 18.61 -21.26
C VAL A 302 -10.52 18.46 -19.74
N ARG A 303 -9.92 19.45 -19.05
CA ARG A 303 -9.81 19.42 -17.58
C ARG A 303 -11.13 19.72 -16.88
N ALA A 304 -12.13 20.29 -17.57
CA ALA A 304 -13.41 20.63 -16.96
C ALA A 304 -14.29 19.41 -16.61
N ASP A 305 -14.08 18.28 -17.30
CA ASP A 305 -14.89 17.06 -17.17
C ASP A 305 -14.20 15.95 -16.37
N LEU A 306 -12.91 16.13 -16.08
CA LEU A 306 -12.10 15.28 -15.21
C LEU A 306 -12.19 15.83 -13.79
#